data_AF-A0A8X8YQ81-F1
#
_entry.id   AF-A0A8X8YQ81-F1
#
_cell.length_a   1.000
_cell.length_b   1.000
_cell.length_c   1.000
_cell.angle_alpha   90.00
_cell.angle_beta   90.00
_cell.angle_gamma   90.00
#
_symmetry.space_group_name_H-M   'P 1'
#
loop_
_entity.id
_entity.type
_entity.pdbx_description
1 polymer ?
#
loop_
_entity_poly.entity_id
_entity_poly.type
_entity_poly.pdbx_seq_one_letter_code
_entity_poly.pdbx_strand_id
1 'polypeptide(L)'
;MAEYRAEAVIKKILKDRTPGPPRLPKEKPFGEDPKSIKLPQWFTEEDLKYYANKYEQKSFTGRLNYYRGLDLKWELTAAWTGAKVRVPVKFMVGDVDMVYTTPGVKEYGGFKNDEDTGHFINQERR
;
A
#
# COMPACT_ATOMS: atom_id res chain seq x y z
N MET A 1 13.31 6.80 12.26
CA MET A 1 13.45 6.47 10.82
C MET A 1 14.91 6.22 10.40
N ALA A 2 15.93 6.64 11.17
CA ALA A 2 17.35 6.42 10.84
C ALA A 2 17.81 4.94 10.87
N GLU A 3 16.96 4.01 11.33
CA GLU A 3 17.31 2.60 11.52
C GLU A 3 17.00 1.71 10.30
N TYR A 4 16.10 2.14 9.40
CA TYR A 4 15.69 1.34 8.23
C TYR A 4 16.14 2.00 6.93
N ARG A 5 16.92 1.27 6.13
CA ARG A 5 17.16 1.64 4.73
C ARG A 5 15.86 1.51 3.92
N ALA A 6 15.71 2.32 2.88
CA ALA A 6 14.54 2.32 2.02
C ALA A 6 14.23 0.93 1.43
N GLU A 7 15.26 0.15 1.08
CA GLU A 7 15.12 -1.22 0.59
C GLU A 7 14.34 -2.11 1.58
N ALA A 8 14.66 -2.04 2.87
CA ALA A 8 14.01 -2.85 3.90
C ALA A 8 12.51 -2.54 3.99
N VAL A 9 12.18 -1.25 4.00
CA VAL A 9 10.81 -0.76 4.05
C VAL A 9 10.03 -1.21 2.83
N ILE A 10 10.61 -1.03 1.63
CA ILE A 10 9.97 -1.41 0.36
C ILE A 10 9.77 -2.94 0.31
N LYS A 11 10.79 -3.73 0.65
CA LYS A 11 10.69 -5.20 0.71
C LYS A 11 9.56 -5.67 1.62
N LYS A 12 9.45 -5.08 2.82
CA LYS A 12 8.37 -5.42 3.76
C LYS A 12 7.00 -5.07 3.18
N ILE A 13 6.84 -3.89 2.60
CA ILE A 13 5.58 -3.45 2.00
C ILE A 13 5.15 -4.35 0.84
N LEU A 14 6.06 -4.71 -0.07
CA LEU A 14 5.76 -5.53 -1.24
C LEU A 14 5.43 -6.98 -0.89
N LYS A 15 6.03 -7.51 0.18
CA LYS A 15 5.78 -8.89 0.64
C LYS A 15 4.51 -9.01 1.46
N ASP A 16 4.01 -7.93 2.05
CA ASP A 16 2.89 -8.01 2.99
C ASP A 16 1.59 -8.38 2.27
N ARG A 17 1.05 -9.54 2.62
CA ARG A 17 -0.27 -10.06 2.18
C ARG A 17 -1.18 -10.31 3.39
N THR A 18 -0.87 -9.70 4.53
CA THR A 18 -1.67 -9.84 5.75
C THR A 18 -3.05 -9.22 5.53
N PRO A 19 -4.15 -9.98 5.69
CA PRO A 19 -5.49 -9.42 5.51
C PRO A 19 -5.80 -8.33 6.53
N GLY A 20 -6.56 -7.33 6.09
CA GLY A 20 -6.99 -6.20 6.90
C GLY A 20 -6.06 -4.99 6.83
N PRO A 21 -6.37 -3.91 7.57
CA PRO A 21 -5.62 -2.66 7.45
C PRO A 21 -4.17 -2.84 7.94
N PRO A 22 -3.21 -2.11 7.36
CA PRO A 22 -1.82 -2.16 7.80
C PRO A 22 -1.71 -1.80 9.28
N ARG A 23 -1.20 -2.74 10.09
CA ARG A 23 -0.89 -2.53 11.51
C ARG A 23 0.60 -2.75 11.71
N LEU A 24 1.34 -1.65 11.84
CA LEU A 24 2.77 -1.73 12.11
C LEU A 24 2.98 -1.98 13.61
N PRO A 25 3.75 -3.00 14.00
CA PRO A 25 4.10 -3.21 15.40
C PRO A 25 4.94 -2.04 15.93
N LYS A 26 4.85 -1.78 17.24
CA LYS A 26 5.64 -0.73 17.90
C LYS A 26 7.14 -1.00 17.78
N GLU A 27 7.52 -2.27 17.94
CA GLU A 27 8.88 -2.74 17.76
C GLU A 27 9.05 -3.28 16.34
N LYS A 28 10.15 -2.91 15.70
CA LYS A 28 10.55 -3.42 14.38
C LYS A 28 9.43 -3.37 13.32
N PRO A 29 8.84 -2.19 13.06
CA PRO A 29 7.66 -2.04 12.18
C PRO A 29 7.90 -2.54 10.74
N PHE A 30 9.16 -2.59 10.30
CA PHE A 30 9.54 -3.02 8.96
C PHE A 30 10.36 -4.32 8.93
N GLY A 31 10.32 -5.10 10.02
CA GLY A 31 11.03 -6.38 10.18
C GLY A 31 12.38 -6.26 10.88
N GLU A 32 12.93 -7.40 11.31
CA GLU A 32 14.16 -7.45 12.11
C GLU A 32 15.44 -7.46 11.25
N ASP A 33 15.41 -8.14 10.10
CA ASP A 33 16.54 -8.22 9.16
C ASP A 33 16.06 -8.01 7.72
N PRO A 34 16.43 -6.91 7.06
CA PRO A 34 16.11 -6.64 5.65
C PRO A 34 16.62 -7.73 4.69
N LYS A 35 17.69 -8.44 5.05
CA LYS A 35 18.27 -9.52 4.23
C LYS A 35 17.44 -10.80 4.29
N SER A 36 16.65 -10.99 5.35
CA SER A 36 15.75 -12.14 5.50
C SER A 36 14.50 -12.05 4.61
N ILE A 37 14.17 -10.85 4.10
CA ILE A 37 12.99 -10.62 3.28
C ILE A 37 13.31 -10.92 1.82
N LYS A 38 12.85 -12.09 1.34
CA LYS A 38 12.87 -12.45 -0.08
C LYS A 38 11.89 -11.58 -0.87
N LEU A 39 12.31 -11.13 -2.05
CA LEU A 39 11.45 -10.40 -2.98
C LEU A 39 10.36 -11.32 -3.58
N PRO A 40 9.17 -10.78 -3.88
CA PRO A 40 8.20 -11.46 -4.72
C PRO A 40 8.79 -11.81 -6.10
N GLN A 41 8.34 -12.91 -6.71
CA GLN A 41 8.87 -13.37 -8.00
C GLN A 41 8.66 -12.37 -9.15
N TRP A 42 7.61 -11.55 -9.06
CA TRP A 42 7.29 -10.52 -10.05
C TRP A 42 8.10 -9.22 -9.89
N PHE A 43 8.99 -9.13 -8.90
CA PHE A 43 9.73 -7.90 -8.59
C PHE A 43 11.25 -8.14 -8.55
N THR A 44 11.99 -7.39 -9.37
CA THR A 44 13.43 -7.60 -9.52
C THR A 44 14.26 -6.83 -8.49
N GLU A 45 15.53 -7.24 -8.30
CA GLU A 45 16.50 -6.48 -7.49
C GLU A 45 16.83 -5.12 -8.11
N GLU A 46 16.72 -4.98 -9.43
CA GLU A 46 16.92 -3.72 -10.15
C GLU A 46 15.78 -2.73 -9.86
N ASP A 47 14.54 -3.21 -9.92
CA ASP A 47 13.37 -2.41 -9.53
C ASP A 47 13.49 -1.96 -8.07
N LEU A 48 13.85 -2.87 -7.16
CA LEU A 48 14.06 -2.54 -5.76
C LEU A 48 15.07 -1.40 -5.58
N LYS A 49 16.26 -1.52 -6.20
CA LYS A 49 17.30 -0.50 -6.13
C LYS A 49 16.82 0.83 -6.68
N TYR A 50 16.07 0.80 -7.79
CA TYR A 50 15.50 2.00 -8.38
C TYR A 50 14.58 2.72 -7.39
N TYR A 51 13.59 2.03 -6.82
CA TYR A 51 12.68 2.64 -5.85
C TYR A 51 13.42 3.09 -4.60
N ALA A 52 14.28 2.23 -4.02
CA ALA A 52 15.02 2.55 -2.80
C ALA A 52 15.87 3.81 -2.95
N ASN A 53 16.63 3.95 -4.05
CA ASN A 53 17.43 5.14 -4.32
C ASN A 53 16.58 6.41 -4.36
N LYS A 54 15.39 6.37 -4.97
CA LYS A 54 14.47 7.52 -4.98
C LYS A 54 13.99 7.91 -3.58
N TYR A 55 13.75 6.94 -2.71
CA TYR A 55 13.35 7.20 -1.32
C TYR A 55 14.50 7.66 -0.43
N GLU A 56 15.72 7.17 -0.64
CA GLU A 56 16.91 7.67 0.06
C GLU A 56 17.18 9.14 -0.30
N GLN A 57 17.00 9.52 -1.56
CA GLN A 57 17.20 10.91 -2.02
C GLN A 57 16.12 11.89 -1.53
N LYS A 58 14.85 11.45 -1.47
CA LYS A 58 13.70 12.34 -1.21
C LYS A 58 13.00 12.11 0.13
N SER A 59 13.45 11.14 0.92
CA SER A 59 12.82 10.66 2.14
C SER A 59 11.39 10.11 1.93
N PHE A 60 10.85 9.47 2.97
CA PHE A 60 9.45 9.02 3.04
C PHE A 60 8.49 10.14 3.48
N THR A 61 9.00 11.23 4.06
CA THR A 61 8.19 12.28 4.70
C THR A 61 7.09 12.83 3.79
N GLY A 62 7.43 13.17 2.53
CA GLY A 62 6.46 13.75 1.60
C GLY A 62 5.28 12.83 1.30
N ARG A 63 5.53 11.52 1.18
CA ARG A 63 4.47 10.52 0.95
C ARG A 63 3.65 10.28 2.22
N LEU A 64 4.31 10.23 3.38
CA LEU A 64 3.62 10.09 4.67
C LEU A 64 2.75 11.31 5.01
N ASN A 65 3.09 12.51 4.52
CA ASN A 65 2.26 13.71 4.69
C ASN A 65 0.85 13.55 4.08
N TYR A 66 0.68 12.72 3.05
CA TYR A 66 -0.65 12.44 2.49
C TYR A 66 -1.60 11.85 3.53
N TYR A 67 -1.08 10.96 4.39
CA TYR A 67 -1.82 10.30 5.46
C TYR A 67 -2.01 11.22 6.68
N ARG A 68 -1.03 12.07 6.98
CA ARG A 68 -1.14 13.08 8.06
C ARG A 68 -2.28 14.08 7.82
N GLY A 69 -2.60 14.34 6.55
CA GLY A 69 -3.67 15.25 6.17
C GLY A 69 -5.04 14.61 5.95
N LEU A 70 -5.28 13.35 6.38
CA LEU A 70 -6.57 12.69 6.15
C LEU A 70 -7.72 13.39 6.88
N ASP A 71 -7.53 13.81 8.12
CA ASP A 71 -8.57 14.50 8.90
C ASP A 71 -8.94 15.85 8.24
N LEU A 72 -7.93 16.63 7.83
CA LEU A 72 -8.16 17.88 7.11
C LEU A 72 -8.89 17.65 5.78
N LYS A 73 -8.54 16.60 5.03
CA LYS A 73 -9.26 16.26 3.79
C LYS A 73 -10.71 15.89 4.07
N TRP A 74 -10.98 15.17 5.17
CA TRP A 74 -12.35 14.84 5.57
C TRP A 74 -13.17 16.11 5.81
N GLU A 75 -12.63 17.08 6.54
CA GLU A 75 -13.30 18.38 6.77
C GLU A 75 -13.53 19.15 5.46
N LEU A 76 -12.48 19.28 4.64
CA LEU A 76 -12.56 19.99 3.36
C LEU A 76 -13.49 19.33 2.36
N THR A 77 -13.77 18.03 2.52
CA THR A 77 -14.65 17.28 1.63
C THR A 77 -16.12 17.22 2.07
N ALA A 78 -16.49 17.91 3.15
CA ALA A 78 -17.86 17.95 3.67
C ALA A 78 -18.90 18.36 2.62
N ALA A 79 -18.55 19.27 1.70
CA ALA A 79 -19.44 19.74 0.63
C ALA A 79 -19.88 18.64 -0.36
N TRP A 80 -19.16 17.50 -0.42
CA TRP A 80 -19.50 16.38 -1.30
C TRP A 80 -20.28 15.26 -0.59
N THR A 81 -20.78 15.51 0.62
CA THR A 81 -21.63 14.54 1.34
C THR A 81 -22.84 14.14 0.49
N GLY A 82 -23.00 12.84 0.21
CA GLY A 82 -24.08 12.29 -0.61
C GLY A 82 -23.92 12.49 -2.12
N ALA A 83 -22.87 13.17 -2.59
CA ALA A 83 -22.60 13.33 -4.00
C ALA A 83 -22.22 11.98 -4.64
N LYS A 84 -22.68 11.76 -5.88
CA LYS A 84 -22.36 10.56 -6.67
C LYS A 84 -21.29 10.87 -7.71
N VAL A 85 -20.31 9.98 -7.86
CA VAL A 85 -19.40 9.98 -9.00
C VAL A 85 -20.17 9.59 -10.26
N ARG A 86 -20.14 10.43 -11.30
CA ARG A 86 -20.90 10.23 -12.56
C ARG A 86 -20.07 9.73 -13.74
N VAL A 87 -18.75 9.72 -13.60
CA VAL A 87 -17.85 9.23 -14.64
C VAL A 87 -17.97 7.70 -14.71
N PRO A 88 -17.96 7.07 -15.89
CA PRO A 88 -17.86 5.61 -16.00
C PRO A 88 -16.58 5.10 -15.33
N VAL A 89 -16.71 4.14 -14.41
CA VAL A 89 -15.59 3.58 -13.64
C VAL A 89 -15.49 2.07 -13.84
N LYS A 90 -14.27 1.60 -14.08
CA LYS A 90 -13.88 0.19 -13.87
C LYS A 90 -12.98 0.12 -12.65
N PHE A 91 -13.42 -0.58 -11.62
CA PHE A 91 -12.63 -0.84 -10.42
C PHE A 91 -12.04 -2.26 -10.50
N MET A 92 -10.75 -2.39 -10.17
CA MET A 92 -10.02 -3.66 -10.16
C MET A 92 -9.22 -3.73 -8.87
N VAL A 93 -9.23 -4.89 -8.22
CA VAL A 93 -8.58 -5.09 -6.93
C VAL A 93 -8.13 -6.54 -6.79
N GLY A 94 -7.01 -6.77 -6.11
CA GLY A 94 -6.59 -8.12 -5.74
C GLY A 94 -7.41 -8.67 -4.59
N ASP A 95 -7.66 -9.98 -4.57
CA ASP A 95 -8.43 -10.65 -3.51
C ASP A 95 -7.76 -10.60 -2.12
N VAL A 96 -6.43 -10.49 -2.07
CA VAL A 96 -5.63 -10.35 -0.85
C VAL A 96 -5.08 -8.92 -0.68
N ASP A 97 -5.61 -7.95 -1.41
CA ASP A 97 -5.33 -6.53 -1.15
C ASP A 97 -5.74 -6.15 0.28
N MET A 98 -4.82 -5.52 1.02
CA MET A 98 -5.02 -5.14 2.42
C MET A 98 -6.15 -4.11 2.64
N VAL A 99 -6.36 -3.21 1.68
CA VAL A 99 -7.48 -2.26 1.66
C VAL A 99 -8.78 -3.02 1.40
N TYR A 100 -8.80 -3.93 0.42
CA TYR A 100 -10.01 -4.71 0.11
C TYR A 100 -10.44 -5.64 1.24
N THR A 101 -9.46 -6.19 1.96
CA THR A 101 -9.69 -7.07 3.12
C THR A 101 -9.88 -6.32 4.43
N THR A 102 -9.94 -4.99 4.41
CA THR A 102 -10.32 -4.19 5.59
C THR A 102 -11.81 -4.38 5.90
N PRO A 103 -12.19 -4.57 7.18
CA PRO A 103 -13.59 -4.76 7.56
C PRO A 103 -14.51 -3.66 7.02
N GLY A 104 -15.64 -4.04 6.40
CA GLY A 104 -16.63 -3.12 5.82
C GLY A 104 -16.41 -2.82 4.33
N VAL A 105 -15.23 -3.07 3.77
CA VAL A 105 -14.94 -2.72 2.36
C VAL A 105 -15.59 -3.71 1.38
N LYS A 106 -15.56 -5.01 1.68
CA LYS A 106 -16.19 -6.04 0.83
C LYS A 106 -17.70 -5.88 0.80
N GLU A 107 -18.29 -5.59 1.94
CA GLU A 107 -19.74 -5.39 2.12
C GLU A 107 -20.23 -4.12 1.42
N TYR A 108 -19.41 -3.07 1.39
CA TYR A 108 -19.75 -1.81 0.74
C TYR A 108 -19.77 -1.92 -0.80
N GLY A 109 -18.79 -2.64 -1.36
CA GLY A 109 -18.50 -2.55 -2.80
C GLY A 109 -18.81 -3.80 -3.63
N GLY A 110 -18.77 -5.00 -3.03
CA GLY A 110 -18.99 -6.27 -3.74
C GLY A 110 -18.21 -6.41 -5.06
N PHE A 111 -17.03 -5.79 -5.14
CA PHE A 111 -16.33 -5.60 -6.41
C PHE A 111 -15.75 -6.92 -6.93
N LYS A 112 -15.69 -7.06 -8.26
CA LYS A 112 -14.91 -8.14 -8.88
C LYS A 112 -13.44 -7.97 -8.49
N ASN A 113 -12.84 -9.05 -8.03
CA ASN A 113 -11.45 -9.12 -7.65
C ASN A 113 -10.71 -10.10 -8.56
N ASP A 114 -9.40 -9.98 -8.53
CA ASP A 114 -8.47 -10.89 -9.19
C ASP A 114 -7.88 -11.84 -8.15
N GLU A 115 -8.00 -13.15 -8.38
CA GLU A 115 -7.63 -14.18 -7.41
C GLU A 115 -6.12 -14.20 -7.14
N ASP A 116 -5.70 -14.60 -5.95
CA ASP A 116 -4.30 -14.67 -5.51
C ASP A 116 -3.43 -13.44 -5.84
N THR A 117 -4.00 -12.24 -5.73
CA THR A 117 -3.32 -10.99 -6.10
C THR A 117 -3.39 -9.96 -4.99
N GLY A 118 -2.26 -9.31 -4.73
CA GLY A 118 -2.13 -8.33 -3.65
C GLY A 118 -2.40 -6.89 -4.07
N HIS A 119 -1.84 -5.99 -3.27
CA HIS A 119 -2.04 -4.55 -3.41
C HIS A 119 -1.44 -3.95 -4.71
N PHE A 120 -0.35 -4.54 -5.20
CA PHE A 120 0.40 -4.06 -6.36
C PHE A 120 0.01 -4.80 -7.64
N ILE A 121 -1.30 -5.02 -7.85
CA ILE A 121 -1.89 -5.78 -8.96
C ILE A 121 -1.31 -5.41 -10.33
N ASN A 122 -1.05 -4.12 -10.56
CA ASN A 122 -0.52 -3.61 -11.83
C ASN A 122 0.94 -4.02 -12.13
N GLN A 123 1.65 -4.58 -11.15
CA GLN A 123 3.00 -5.14 -11.31
C GLN A 123 2.99 -6.65 -11.17
N GLU A 124 2.16 -7.17 -10.25
CA GLU A 124 2.02 -8.61 -9.99
C GLU A 124 1.39 -9.37 -11.17
N ARG A 125 0.50 -8.72 -11.94
CA ARG A 125 -0.21 -9.30 -13.09
C ARG A 125 0.30 -8.82 -14.44
N ARG A 126 1.60 -8.56 -14.56
CA ARG A 126 2.24 -8.23 -15.84
C ARG A 126 2.25 -9.40 -16.82
#